data_AF-A0A7L5ILH9-F1
#
_entry.id   AF-A0A7L5ILH9-F1
#
_cell.length_a   1.000
_cell.length_b   1.000
_cell.length_c   1.000
_cell.angle_alpha   90.00
_cell.angle_beta   90.00
_cell.angle_gamma   90.00
#
_symmetry.space_group_name_H-M   'P 1'
#
loop_
_entity.id
_entity.type
_entity.pdbx_description
1 polymer ?
#
loop_
_entity_poly.entity_id
_entity_poly.type
_entity_poly.pdbx_seq_one_letter_code
_entity_poly.pdbx_strand_id
1 'polypeptide(L)'
;MAYIEINRLAYEYNLDLIASKAGGYQKIICVFKDNAYGHGAKILAPIAKEKGINFVAVKDEDEAGELELFFENILILSHHPHTKENEKFIYALNDKNDIDKFKKNTKIHLVIDTNMHRNGILPEELEDVLEAIKKQKLQLHGVMMHFAGSDEIDASYFVQKQKFKQAKEQIYNLLQDEAKNLIFHSHNSEALFRSNQIEDDEYCRVGLVQFGYAYFNNNLRKVLSLWAERLSQRKLKKGQSVGYGGVYNAQKDIDIATYDLGYADGLFRYNGKDIFLLPNKKRILGKMSMDSFSCEDSGKVVCVINDANDMAKFFNTINYEILVKLSPRLKRIVV
;
A
#
# COMPACT_ATOMS: atom_id res chain seq x y z
N MET A 1 -2.23 -6.30 25.82
CA MET A 1 -2.41 -5.19 24.87
C MET A 1 -2.27 -5.73 23.47
N ALA A 2 -3.28 -5.51 22.63
CA ALA A 2 -3.26 -5.88 21.23
C ALA A 2 -2.05 -5.29 20.49
N TYR A 3 -1.53 -6.06 19.53
CA TYR A 3 -0.29 -5.73 18.83
C TYR A 3 -0.28 -6.33 17.42
N ILE A 4 0.62 -5.80 16.60
CA ILE A 4 0.85 -6.25 15.24
C ILE A 4 2.24 -6.90 15.18
N GLU A 5 2.33 -8.09 14.62
CA GLU A 5 3.60 -8.70 14.24
C GLU A 5 3.88 -8.42 12.76
N ILE A 6 5.14 -8.11 12.48
CA ILE A 6 5.69 -7.88 11.15
C ILE A 6 6.74 -8.97 10.92
N ASN A 7 6.39 -9.97 10.12
CA ASN A 7 7.28 -11.08 9.81
C ASN A 7 8.37 -10.62 8.84
N ARG A 8 9.60 -10.48 9.35
CA ARG A 8 10.74 -10.01 8.56
C ARG A 8 11.06 -10.94 7.40
N LEU A 9 11.08 -12.25 7.64
CA LEU A 9 11.43 -13.25 6.63
C LEU A 9 10.38 -13.30 5.50
N ALA A 10 9.11 -13.06 5.81
CA ALA A 10 8.07 -12.93 4.79
C ALA A 10 8.27 -11.68 3.94
N TYR A 11 8.61 -10.55 4.56
CA TYR A 11 8.87 -9.30 3.85
C TYR A 11 10.07 -9.43 2.92
N GLU A 12 11.19 -9.92 3.44
CA GLU A 12 12.41 -10.17 2.66
C GLU A 12 12.16 -11.14 1.50
N TYR A 13 11.45 -12.25 1.75
CA TYR A 13 11.07 -13.19 0.70
C TYR A 13 10.25 -12.54 -0.42
N ASN A 14 9.28 -11.69 -0.07
CA ASN A 14 8.48 -10.98 -1.07
C ASN A 14 9.34 -10.01 -1.89
N LEU A 15 10.24 -9.27 -1.23
CA LEU A 15 11.17 -8.36 -1.93
C LEU A 15 12.09 -9.12 -2.89
N ASP A 16 12.59 -10.29 -2.50
CA ASP A 16 13.43 -11.13 -3.36
C ASP A 16 12.66 -11.58 -4.63
N LEU A 17 11.39 -11.99 -4.47
CA LEU A 17 10.54 -12.39 -5.58
C LEU A 17 10.22 -11.20 -6.51
N ILE A 18 9.94 -10.03 -5.92
CA ILE A 18 9.70 -8.79 -6.66
C ILE A 18 10.95 -8.40 -7.44
N ALA A 19 12.14 -8.42 -6.82
CA ALA A 19 13.39 -8.07 -7.46
C ALA A 19 13.72 -9.02 -8.62
N SER A 20 13.50 -10.33 -8.43
CA SER A 20 13.66 -11.31 -9.51
C SER A 20 12.76 -10.99 -10.71
N LYS A 21 11.51 -10.58 -10.47
CA LYS A 21 10.58 -10.21 -11.54
C LYS A 21 10.90 -8.86 -12.18
N ALA A 22 11.36 -7.89 -11.38
CA ALA A 22 11.68 -6.53 -11.82
C ALA A 22 13.04 -6.39 -12.52
N GLY A 23 13.92 -7.39 -12.38
CA GLY A 23 15.29 -7.33 -12.91
C GLY A 23 16.31 -6.71 -11.93
N GLY A 24 16.00 -6.70 -10.63
CA GLY A 24 16.89 -6.28 -9.56
C GLY A 24 16.25 -5.29 -8.57
N TYR A 25 16.83 -5.19 -7.37
CA TYR A 25 16.35 -4.30 -6.30
C TYR A 25 16.42 -2.81 -6.68
N GLN A 26 17.42 -2.43 -7.47
CA GLN A 26 17.62 -1.07 -7.94
C GLN A 26 16.49 -0.58 -8.84
N LYS A 27 15.70 -1.48 -9.44
CA LYS A 27 14.52 -1.14 -10.26
C LYS A 27 13.22 -1.06 -9.45
N ILE A 28 13.29 -1.25 -8.13
CA ILE A 28 12.10 -1.23 -7.26
C ILE A 28 11.95 0.16 -6.63
N ILE A 29 10.74 0.69 -6.72
CA ILE A 29 10.27 1.83 -5.94
C ILE A 29 9.27 1.30 -4.92
N CYS A 30 9.67 1.17 -3.67
CA CYS A 30 8.77 0.72 -2.60
C CYS A 30 7.76 1.81 -2.26
N VAL A 31 6.47 1.52 -2.38
CA VAL A 31 5.42 2.50 -2.03
C VAL A 31 5.15 2.38 -0.53
N PHE A 32 5.55 3.38 0.24
CA PHE A 32 5.51 3.42 1.71
C PHE A 32 4.49 4.41 2.26
N LYS A 33 3.61 4.94 1.41
CA LYS A 33 2.52 5.80 1.84
C LYS A 33 1.59 5.16 2.87
N ASP A 34 0.91 6.01 3.62
CA ASP A 34 -0.03 5.64 4.67
C ASP A 34 0.61 4.65 5.65
N ASN A 35 1.83 5.00 6.11
CA ASN A 35 2.66 4.17 7.00
C ASN A 35 2.94 2.76 6.44
N ALA A 36 3.34 2.69 5.18
CA ALA A 36 3.54 1.45 4.44
C ALA A 36 2.27 0.58 4.47
N TYR A 37 1.14 1.18 4.12
CA TYR A 37 -0.17 0.53 4.13
C TYR A 37 -0.50 -0.07 5.51
N GLY A 38 -0.18 0.66 6.58
CA GLY A 38 -0.36 0.21 7.96
C GLY A 38 0.69 -0.78 8.49
N HIS A 39 1.71 -1.17 7.72
CA HIS A 39 2.73 -2.14 8.17
C HIS A 39 3.86 -1.53 9.02
N GLY A 40 4.07 -0.20 8.94
CA GLY A 40 5.15 0.47 9.67
C GLY A 40 6.31 0.86 8.76
N ALA A 41 6.21 2.01 8.09
CA ALA A 41 7.20 2.49 7.13
C ALA A 41 8.60 2.60 7.73
N LYS A 42 8.75 3.26 8.90
CA LYS A 42 10.05 3.38 9.60
C LYS A 42 10.66 2.06 10.02
N ILE A 43 9.84 1.06 10.33
CA ILE A 43 10.29 -0.26 10.78
C ILE A 43 10.77 -1.09 9.58
N LEU A 44 10.08 -0.97 8.44
CA LEU A 44 10.40 -1.71 7.22
C LEU A 44 11.51 -1.06 6.38
N ALA A 45 11.69 0.27 6.48
CA ALA A 45 12.70 1.04 5.76
C ALA A 45 14.12 0.47 5.86
N PRO A 46 14.67 0.18 7.05
CA PRO A 46 16.00 -0.41 7.15
C PRO A 46 16.09 -1.78 6.46
N ILE A 47 15.03 -2.62 6.53
CA ILE A 47 15.02 -3.95 5.91
C ILE A 47 15.03 -3.83 4.38
N ALA A 48 14.23 -2.92 3.82
CA ALA A 48 14.23 -2.65 2.38
C ALA A 48 15.59 -2.11 1.90
N LYS A 49 16.19 -1.19 2.67
CA LYS A 49 17.51 -0.61 2.38
C LYS A 49 18.60 -1.69 2.42
N GLU A 50 18.59 -2.59 3.39
CA GLU A 50 19.52 -3.72 3.51
C GLU A 50 19.47 -4.66 2.29
N LYS A 51 18.29 -4.80 1.65
CA LYS A 51 18.13 -5.56 0.39
C LYS A 51 18.66 -4.82 -0.84
N GLY A 52 19.03 -3.54 -0.72
CA GLY A 52 19.55 -2.72 -1.82
C GLY A 52 18.48 -1.84 -2.50
N ILE A 53 17.30 -1.68 -1.90
CA ILE A 53 16.27 -0.76 -2.41
C ILE A 53 16.62 0.66 -1.94
N ASN A 54 16.83 1.56 -2.90
CA ASN A 54 17.23 2.95 -2.65
C ASN A 54 16.17 3.99 -3.05
N PHE A 55 15.00 3.54 -3.51
CA PHE A 55 13.91 4.40 -3.99
C PHE A 55 12.59 4.02 -3.30
N VAL A 56 11.95 5.01 -2.67
CA VAL A 56 10.58 4.89 -2.15
C VAL A 56 9.64 5.93 -2.74
N ALA A 57 8.35 5.64 -2.70
CA ALA A 57 7.29 6.60 -2.98
C ALA A 57 6.35 6.74 -1.78
N VAL A 58 6.01 7.97 -1.42
CA VAL A 58 5.16 8.34 -0.27
C VAL A 58 4.05 9.27 -0.71
N LYS A 59 3.12 9.59 0.19
CA LYS A 59 2.00 10.47 -0.11
C LYS A 59 2.41 11.94 -0.13
N ASP A 60 3.12 12.40 0.90
CA ASP A 60 3.39 13.80 1.20
C ASP A 60 4.80 14.03 1.80
N GLU A 61 5.16 15.29 2.06
CA GLU A 61 6.46 15.69 2.61
C GLU A 61 6.69 15.20 4.05
N ASP A 62 5.62 15.03 4.85
CA ASP A 62 5.74 14.54 6.23
C ASP A 62 6.25 13.09 6.22
N GLU A 63 5.61 12.22 5.42
CA GLU A 63 6.08 10.85 5.22
C GLU A 63 7.47 10.78 4.57
N ALA A 64 7.81 11.73 3.69
CA ALA A 64 9.14 11.81 3.10
C ALA A 64 10.21 12.12 4.17
N GLY A 65 9.94 13.08 5.05
CA GLY A 65 10.83 13.44 6.16
C GLY A 65 11.05 12.29 7.15
N GLU A 66 10.07 11.40 7.32
CA GLU A 66 10.23 10.19 8.13
C GLU A 66 11.23 9.18 7.55
N LEU A 67 11.47 9.24 6.24
CA LEU A 67 12.22 8.24 5.48
C LEU A 67 13.53 8.77 4.88
N GLU A 68 13.79 10.08 4.97
CA GLU A 68 14.94 10.75 4.32
C GLU A 68 16.32 10.25 4.78
N LEU A 69 16.40 9.62 5.95
CA LEU A 69 17.64 9.04 6.47
C LEU A 69 17.94 7.65 5.88
N PHE A 70 16.94 6.99 5.29
CA PHE A 70 17.07 5.62 4.78
C PHE A 70 17.23 5.58 3.25
N PHE A 71 16.60 6.49 2.53
CA PHE A 71 16.52 6.44 1.06
C PHE A 71 17.04 7.72 0.41
N GLU A 72 17.76 7.53 -0.70
CA GLU A 72 18.32 8.63 -1.50
C GLU A 72 17.27 9.26 -2.41
N ASN A 73 16.34 8.43 -2.91
CA ASN A 73 15.27 8.86 -3.81
C ASN A 73 13.93 8.67 -3.11
N ILE A 74 13.21 9.77 -2.90
CA ILE A 74 11.89 9.78 -2.28
C ILE A 74 10.94 10.55 -3.20
N LEU A 75 9.99 9.83 -3.79
CA LEU A 75 8.96 10.39 -4.66
C LEU A 75 7.69 10.68 -3.86
N ILE A 76 7.26 11.93 -3.85
CA ILE A 76 5.98 12.38 -3.29
C ILE A 76 4.92 12.30 -4.39
N LEU A 77 3.93 11.44 -4.19
CA LEU A 77 2.90 11.13 -5.20
C LEU A 77 1.80 12.19 -5.26
N SER A 78 1.48 12.84 -4.14
CA SER A 78 0.37 13.79 -4.04
C SER A 78 0.89 15.12 -3.50
N HIS A 79 1.25 16.01 -4.41
CA HIS A 79 1.80 17.32 -4.06
C HIS A 79 0.94 18.46 -4.60
N HIS A 80 0.73 19.49 -3.78
CA HIS A 80 0.23 20.78 -4.21
C HIS A 80 1.39 21.78 -4.15
N PRO A 81 1.90 22.27 -5.29
CA PRO A 81 3.06 23.13 -5.30
C PRO A 81 2.86 24.43 -4.51
N HIS A 82 3.90 24.81 -3.78
CA HIS A 82 3.85 25.94 -2.84
C HIS A 82 5.14 26.76 -2.84
N THR A 83 6.00 26.62 -3.86
CA THR A 83 7.26 27.36 -4.06
C THR A 83 8.34 27.15 -2.98
N LYS A 84 8.14 26.17 -2.08
CA LYS A 84 9.06 25.84 -0.98
C LYS A 84 9.47 24.37 -0.94
N GLU A 85 9.34 23.68 -2.07
CA GLU A 85 9.69 22.27 -2.21
C GLU A 85 11.14 22.02 -1.74
N ASN A 86 11.31 20.95 -0.96
CA ASN A 86 12.61 20.47 -0.51
C ASN A 86 13.35 19.78 -1.66
N GLU A 87 14.57 20.23 -1.96
CA GLU A 87 15.42 19.75 -3.07
C GLU A 87 15.91 18.30 -2.88
N LYS A 88 15.79 17.76 -1.67
CA LYS A 88 16.06 16.34 -1.38
C LYS A 88 15.03 15.42 -2.03
N PHE A 89 13.78 15.87 -2.19
CA PHE A 89 12.68 15.02 -2.65
C PHE A 89 12.39 15.22 -4.13
N ILE A 90 11.65 14.25 -4.68
CA ILE A 90 11.14 14.25 -6.04
C ILE A 90 9.62 14.38 -5.96
N TYR A 91 9.01 15.24 -6.77
CA TYR A 91 7.58 15.52 -6.70
C TYR A 91 6.87 15.08 -7.98
N ALA A 92 5.71 14.43 -7.85
CA ALA A 92 4.86 14.15 -9.00
C ALA A 92 4.25 15.46 -9.55
N LEU A 93 4.47 15.74 -10.84
CA LEU A 93 3.74 16.79 -11.56
C LEU A 93 2.41 16.21 -12.04
N ASN A 94 1.36 16.42 -11.23
CA ASN A 94 0.04 15.85 -11.43
C ASN A 94 -0.88 16.71 -12.33
N ASP A 95 -0.63 18.01 -12.44
CA ASP A 95 -1.40 18.94 -13.26
C ASP A 95 -0.43 19.90 -13.98
N LYS A 96 -0.58 20.08 -15.30
CA LYS A 96 0.21 21.03 -16.08
C LYS A 96 0.04 22.48 -15.63
N ASN A 97 -1.10 22.82 -15.03
CA ASN A 97 -1.40 24.17 -14.54
C ASN A 97 -0.66 24.52 -13.23
N ASP A 98 0.07 23.55 -12.67
CA ASP A 98 0.86 23.75 -11.46
C ASP A 98 2.35 23.96 -11.75
N ILE A 99 2.79 23.84 -13.01
CA ILE A 99 4.22 23.94 -13.39
C ILE A 99 4.83 25.25 -12.87
N ASP A 100 4.18 26.38 -13.09
CA ASP A 100 4.67 27.70 -12.70
C ASP A 100 4.68 27.95 -11.18
N LYS A 101 3.98 27.10 -10.42
CA LYS A 101 3.90 27.15 -8.95
C LYS A 101 5.00 26.37 -8.24
N PHE A 102 5.70 25.48 -8.95
CA PHE A 102 6.86 24.78 -8.40
C PHE A 102 8.03 25.73 -8.19
N LYS A 103 8.76 25.55 -7.08
CA LYS A 103 10.07 26.17 -6.92
C LYS A 103 11.00 25.76 -8.07
N LYS A 104 11.78 26.72 -8.57
CA LYS A 104 12.85 26.46 -9.54
C LYS A 104 13.83 25.40 -9.02
N ASN A 105 14.36 24.56 -9.92
CA ASN A 105 15.25 23.44 -9.67
C ASN A 105 14.63 22.26 -8.90
N THR A 106 13.32 22.26 -8.65
CA THR A 106 12.65 21.10 -8.05
C THR A 106 12.74 19.88 -8.98
N LYS A 107 13.09 18.73 -8.41
CA LYS A 107 13.06 17.43 -9.09
C LYS A 107 11.63 16.97 -9.25
N ILE A 108 11.23 16.66 -10.48
CA ILE A 108 9.86 16.22 -10.76
C ILE A 108 9.84 14.90 -11.53
N HIS A 109 8.79 14.12 -11.27
CA HIS A 109 8.35 13.06 -12.16
C HIS A 109 7.07 13.50 -12.87
N LEU A 110 7.11 13.57 -14.21
CA LEU A 110 5.94 13.91 -15.02
C LEU A 110 4.94 12.75 -15.00
N VAL A 111 3.67 13.03 -14.70
CA VAL A 111 2.60 12.04 -14.76
C VAL A 111 1.90 12.15 -16.11
N ILE A 112 1.79 11.02 -16.82
CA ILE A 112 1.05 10.89 -18.08
C ILE A 112 -0.20 10.06 -17.80
N ASP A 113 -1.35 10.62 -18.14
CA ASP A 113 -2.61 9.93 -18.10
C ASP A 113 -2.79 9.07 -19.35
N THR A 114 -2.73 7.76 -19.15
CA THR A 114 -2.92 6.77 -20.21
C THR A 114 -4.28 6.07 -20.12
N ASN A 115 -5.32 6.78 -19.63
CA ASN A 115 -6.72 6.33 -19.39
C ASN A 115 -7.06 6.00 -17.93
N MET A 116 -6.26 6.47 -16.96
CA MET A 116 -6.70 6.43 -15.57
C MET A 116 -7.60 7.63 -15.22
N HIS A 117 -7.40 8.77 -15.89
CA HIS A 117 -8.18 10.00 -15.72
C HIS A 117 -8.25 10.52 -14.28
N ARG A 118 -7.23 10.17 -13.48
CA ARG A 118 -7.08 10.65 -12.10
C ARG A 118 -6.23 11.91 -12.05
N ASN A 119 -4.99 11.79 -12.53
CA ASN A 119 -3.98 12.84 -12.55
C ASN A 119 -3.12 12.68 -13.80
N GLY A 120 -2.37 13.73 -14.13
CA GLY A 120 -1.38 13.74 -15.20
C GLY A 120 -1.84 14.50 -16.43
N ILE A 121 -0.93 14.66 -17.36
CA ILE A 121 -1.18 15.28 -18.66
C ILE A 121 -1.64 14.23 -19.66
N LEU A 122 -2.35 14.66 -20.70
CA LEU A 122 -2.63 13.81 -21.84
C LEU A 122 -1.38 13.69 -22.73
N PRO A 123 -1.15 12.55 -23.42
CA PRO A 123 0.02 12.38 -24.29
C PRO A 123 0.17 13.46 -25.36
N GLU A 124 -0.94 13.99 -25.89
CA GLU A 124 -0.95 15.07 -26.86
C GLU A 124 -0.43 16.41 -26.33
N GLU A 125 -0.36 16.60 -25.01
CA GLU A 125 0.10 17.83 -24.36
C GLU A 125 1.61 17.81 -24.06
N LEU A 126 2.28 16.70 -24.38
CA LEU A 126 3.63 16.40 -23.93
C LEU A 126 4.65 17.45 -24.38
N GLU A 127 4.59 17.90 -25.64
CA GLU A 127 5.53 18.89 -26.19
C GLU A 127 5.43 20.22 -25.44
N ASP A 128 4.22 20.80 -25.36
CA ASP A 128 3.96 22.05 -24.63
C ASP A 128 4.38 21.97 -23.16
N VAL A 129 4.12 20.83 -22.51
CA VAL A 129 4.45 20.61 -21.10
C VAL A 129 5.96 20.51 -20.89
N LEU A 130 6.69 19.81 -21.76
CA LEU A 130 8.15 19.72 -21.69
C LEU A 130 8.79 21.11 -21.89
N GLU A 131 8.27 21.93 -22.81
CA GLU A 131 8.69 23.32 -22.97
C GLU A 131 8.44 24.15 -21.70
N ALA A 132 7.25 24.01 -21.09
CA ALA A 132 6.91 24.71 -19.86
C ALA A 132 7.81 24.30 -18.68
N ILE A 133 8.10 23.01 -18.52
CA ILE A 133 9.04 22.46 -17.53
C ILE A 133 10.42 23.10 -17.70
N LYS A 134 10.92 23.17 -18.94
CA LYS A 134 12.22 23.78 -19.27
C LYS A 134 12.23 25.27 -18.95
N LYS A 135 11.17 25.99 -19.31
CA LYS A 135 11.01 27.43 -19.05
C LYS A 135 11.01 27.74 -17.54
N GLN A 136 10.30 26.93 -16.76
CA GLN A 136 10.27 27.04 -15.30
C GLN A 136 11.58 26.59 -14.62
N LYS A 137 12.47 25.94 -15.38
CA LYS A 137 13.75 25.40 -14.88
C LYS A 137 13.52 24.35 -13.79
N LEU A 138 12.54 23.48 -14.01
CA LEU A 138 12.35 22.27 -13.19
C LEU A 138 13.31 21.19 -13.68
N GLN A 139 13.68 20.26 -12.78
CA GLN A 139 14.54 19.13 -13.11
C GLN A 139 13.65 17.92 -13.41
N LEU A 140 13.40 17.65 -14.69
CA LEU A 140 12.70 16.43 -15.09
C LEU A 140 13.59 15.22 -14.78
N HIS A 141 13.23 14.47 -13.74
CA HIS A 141 14.00 13.33 -13.25
C HIS A 141 13.40 11.99 -13.69
N GLY A 142 12.10 11.97 -14.00
CA GLY A 142 11.42 10.77 -14.42
C GLY A 142 10.05 11.03 -15.03
N VAL A 143 9.45 9.97 -15.56
CA VAL A 143 8.13 9.99 -16.19
C VAL A 143 7.36 8.73 -15.77
N MET A 144 6.11 8.91 -15.39
CA MET A 144 5.24 7.81 -14.97
C MET A 144 3.84 7.85 -15.55
N MET A 145 3.23 6.66 -15.57
CA MET A 145 1.78 6.49 -15.63
C MET A 145 1.33 5.54 -14.52
N HIS A 146 0.02 5.38 -14.33
CA HIS A 146 -0.55 4.37 -13.44
C HIS A 146 -1.62 3.56 -14.16
N PHE A 147 -1.53 2.22 -14.08
CA PHE A 147 -2.55 1.35 -14.65
C PHE A 147 -3.86 1.45 -13.87
N ALA A 148 -4.97 1.57 -14.59
CA ALA A 148 -6.33 1.55 -14.06
C ALA A 148 -6.88 0.13 -13.92
N GLY A 149 -6.54 -0.77 -14.85
CA GLY A 149 -7.04 -2.15 -14.89
C GLY A 149 -5.94 -3.20 -14.88
N SER A 150 -4.87 -3.00 -14.10
CA SER A 150 -3.79 -4.01 -14.05
C SER A 150 -4.24 -5.31 -13.37
N ASP A 151 -5.21 -5.26 -12.46
CA ASP A 151 -5.94 -6.36 -11.83
C ASP A 151 -7.13 -6.90 -12.63
N GLU A 152 -7.54 -6.24 -13.71
CA GLU A 152 -8.69 -6.64 -14.52
C GLU A 152 -8.29 -7.60 -15.65
N ILE A 153 -9.05 -8.69 -15.86
CA ILE A 153 -8.81 -9.63 -16.96
C ILE A 153 -9.49 -9.10 -18.25
N ASP A 154 -9.02 -7.96 -18.74
CA ASP A 154 -9.48 -7.34 -19.98
C ASP A 154 -8.34 -6.70 -20.80
N ALA A 155 -8.69 -5.99 -21.87
CA ALA A 155 -7.73 -5.35 -22.77
C ALA A 155 -7.17 -4.01 -22.25
N SER A 156 -7.72 -3.45 -21.17
CA SER A 156 -7.38 -2.10 -20.69
C SER A 156 -5.88 -1.97 -20.42
N TYR A 157 -5.30 -2.93 -19.71
CA TYR A 157 -3.86 -3.01 -19.42
C TYR A 157 -3.00 -2.87 -20.68
N PHE A 158 -3.34 -3.60 -21.76
CA PHE A 158 -2.56 -3.57 -23.00
C PHE A 158 -2.68 -2.23 -23.72
N VAL A 159 -3.87 -1.62 -23.72
CA VAL A 159 -4.10 -0.29 -24.30
C VAL A 159 -3.27 0.76 -23.56
N GLN A 160 -3.28 0.78 -22.22
CA GLN A 160 -2.50 1.74 -21.44
C GLN A 160 -0.99 1.54 -21.65
N LYS A 161 -0.52 0.28 -21.69
CA LYS A 161 0.89 -0.04 -21.95
C LYS A 161 1.34 0.48 -23.32
N GLN A 162 0.51 0.31 -24.36
CA GLN A 162 0.81 0.83 -25.69
C GLN A 162 0.86 2.36 -25.72
N LYS A 163 -0.10 3.04 -25.07
CA LYS A 163 -0.09 4.50 -24.95
C LYS A 163 1.17 5.02 -24.25
N PHE A 164 1.59 4.38 -23.16
CA PHE A 164 2.81 4.78 -22.47
C PHE A 164 4.05 4.56 -23.33
N LYS A 165 4.12 3.44 -24.07
CA LYS A 165 5.20 3.20 -25.03
C LYS A 165 5.30 4.32 -26.07
N GLN A 166 4.18 4.72 -26.67
CA GLN A 166 4.14 5.83 -27.64
C GLN A 166 4.58 7.16 -27.00
N ALA A 167 4.16 7.44 -25.77
CA ALA A 167 4.61 8.62 -25.04
C ALA A 167 6.13 8.58 -24.77
N LYS A 168 6.70 7.42 -24.39
CA LYS A 168 8.16 7.26 -24.25
C LYS A 168 8.87 7.57 -25.57
N GLU A 169 8.40 7.01 -26.69
CA GLU A 169 8.97 7.26 -28.02
C GLU A 169 8.96 8.77 -28.36
N GLN A 170 7.87 9.48 -28.07
CA GLN A 170 7.80 10.93 -28.22
C GLN A 170 8.79 11.67 -27.31
N ILE A 171 8.94 11.26 -26.04
CA ILE A 171 9.91 11.85 -25.11
C ILE A 171 11.34 11.67 -25.60
N TYR A 172 11.70 10.47 -26.07
CA TYR A 172 13.02 10.22 -26.66
C TYR A 172 13.27 11.10 -27.90
N ASN A 173 12.25 11.34 -28.73
CA ASN A 173 12.38 12.21 -29.89
C ASN A 173 12.53 13.70 -29.49
N LEU A 174 11.83 14.16 -28.45
CA LEU A 174 11.87 15.56 -28.02
C LEU A 174 13.13 15.90 -27.20
N LEU A 175 13.58 14.97 -26.35
CA LEU A 175 14.69 15.20 -25.41
C LEU A 175 16.01 14.54 -25.83
N GLN A 176 16.00 13.65 -26.82
CA GLN A 176 17.19 12.99 -27.35
C GLN A 176 18.03 12.33 -26.25
N ASP A 177 19.32 12.67 -26.13
CA ASP A 177 20.22 12.10 -25.13
C ASP A 177 19.80 12.41 -23.68
N GLU A 178 19.07 13.50 -23.42
CA GLU A 178 18.58 13.83 -22.08
C GLU A 178 17.56 12.78 -21.59
N ALA A 179 16.79 12.18 -22.49
CA ALA A 179 15.80 11.14 -22.14
C ALA A 179 16.45 9.88 -21.53
N LYS A 180 17.71 9.58 -21.86
CA LYS A 180 18.43 8.40 -21.35
C LYS A 180 18.70 8.46 -19.85
N ASN A 181 18.65 9.65 -19.26
CA ASN A 181 18.84 9.87 -17.83
C ASN A 181 17.51 9.86 -17.04
N LEU A 182 16.37 9.74 -17.72
CA LEU A 182 15.06 9.73 -17.09
C LEU A 182 14.73 8.36 -16.50
N ILE A 183 14.10 8.38 -15.33
CA ILE A 183 13.51 7.20 -14.71
C ILE A 183 12.09 7.02 -15.26
N PHE A 184 11.87 6.01 -16.08
CA PHE A 184 10.52 5.62 -16.51
C PHE A 184 9.92 4.62 -15.52
N HIS A 185 8.63 4.73 -15.24
CA HIS A 185 7.95 3.74 -14.41
C HIS A 185 6.44 3.72 -14.61
N SER A 186 5.91 2.57 -15.05
CA SER A 186 4.46 2.36 -15.23
C SER A 186 3.88 1.31 -14.28
N HIS A 187 4.68 0.29 -13.93
CA HIS A 187 4.21 -0.91 -13.28
C HIS A 187 3.87 -0.68 -11.79
N ASN A 188 2.61 -0.92 -11.43
CA ASN A 188 2.19 -1.13 -10.06
C ASN A 188 2.34 -2.61 -9.66
N SER A 189 1.88 -2.97 -8.47
CA SER A 189 1.89 -4.34 -7.94
C SER A 189 1.36 -5.39 -8.93
N GLU A 190 0.17 -5.21 -9.47
CA GLU A 190 -0.45 -6.21 -10.34
C GLU A 190 0.14 -6.19 -11.74
N ALA A 191 0.50 -5.01 -12.26
CA ALA A 191 1.16 -4.90 -13.55
C ALA A 191 2.50 -5.65 -13.56
N LEU A 192 3.27 -5.61 -12.47
CA LEU A 192 4.53 -6.35 -12.33
C LEU A 192 4.34 -7.86 -12.54
N PHE A 193 3.33 -8.45 -11.89
CA PHE A 193 3.08 -9.89 -11.97
C PHE A 193 2.29 -10.31 -13.20
N ARG A 194 1.50 -9.41 -13.77
CA ARG A 194 0.81 -9.61 -15.04
C ARG A 194 1.74 -9.50 -16.25
N SER A 195 2.78 -8.68 -16.18
CA SER A 195 3.71 -8.51 -17.29
C SER A 195 4.60 -9.75 -17.46
N ASN A 196 4.90 -10.13 -18.70
CA ASN A 196 5.90 -11.16 -18.97
C ASN A 196 7.31 -10.66 -18.66
N GLN A 197 7.62 -9.45 -19.13
CA GLN A 197 8.91 -8.78 -18.99
C GLN A 197 8.71 -7.28 -18.74
N ILE A 198 9.63 -6.69 -18.00
CA ILE A 198 9.70 -5.24 -17.78
C ILE A 198 10.80 -4.68 -18.66
N GLU A 199 10.53 -3.53 -19.30
CA GLU A 199 11.49 -2.84 -20.16
C GLU A 199 12.74 -2.44 -19.35
N ASP A 200 13.89 -2.37 -20.01
CA ASP A 200 15.16 -2.17 -19.30
C ASP A 200 15.26 -0.80 -18.61
N ASP A 201 14.58 0.21 -19.17
CA ASP A 201 14.51 1.58 -18.68
C ASP A 201 13.41 1.80 -17.62
N GLU A 202 12.65 0.76 -17.26
CA GLU A 202 11.52 0.89 -16.35
C GLU A 202 11.78 0.39 -14.93
N TYR A 203 11.33 1.21 -13.97
CA TYR A 203 11.22 0.87 -12.56
C TYR A 203 9.78 0.44 -12.23
N CYS A 204 9.62 -0.28 -11.13
CA CYS A 204 8.34 -0.79 -10.65
C CYS A 204 7.97 -0.16 -9.31
N ARG A 205 6.81 0.51 -9.24
CA ARG A 205 6.26 1.03 -7.99
C ARG A 205 5.42 -0.03 -7.28
N VAL A 206 6.01 -0.73 -6.33
CA VAL A 206 5.36 -1.86 -5.65
C VAL A 206 4.67 -1.43 -4.36
N GLY A 207 3.36 -1.70 -4.29
CA GLY A 207 2.53 -1.54 -3.11
C GLY A 207 2.34 -2.88 -2.38
N LEU A 208 1.10 -3.37 -2.26
CA LEU A 208 0.79 -4.51 -1.40
C LEU A 208 1.46 -5.85 -1.75
N VAL A 209 2.01 -6.02 -2.95
CA VAL A 209 2.79 -7.23 -3.28
C VAL A 209 3.96 -7.45 -2.32
N GLN A 210 4.57 -6.36 -1.83
CA GLN A 210 5.64 -6.47 -0.84
C GLN A 210 5.13 -7.03 0.50
N PHE A 211 3.81 -6.99 0.74
CA PHE A 211 3.15 -7.42 1.98
C PHE A 211 2.38 -8.73 1.87
N GLY A 212 2.43 -9.42 0.72
CA GLY A 212 1.78 -10.71 0.57
C GLY A 212 0.43 -10.67 -0.15
N TYR A 213 0.11 -9.60 -0.87
CA TYR A 213 -1.17 -9.49 -1.59
C TYR A 213 -0.94 -9.18 -3.07
N ALA A 214 -1.34 -10.13 -3.91
CA ALA A 214 -1.40 -9.99 -5.36
C ALA A 214 -2.52 -10.87 -5.90
N TYR A 215 -3.12 -10.47 -7.03
CA TYR A 215 -4.07 -11.29 -7.77
C TYR A 215 -3.34 -12.33 -8.64
N PHE A 216 -2.29 -11.90 -9.34
CA PHE A 216 -1.55 -12.76 -10.29
C PHE A 216 -0.42 -13.60 -9.65
N ASN A 217 -0.26 -13.58 -8.32
CA ASN A 217 0.78 -14.36 -7.65
C ASN A 217 0.38 -14.83 -6.25
N ASN A 218 0.28 -16.16 -6.09
CA ASN A 218 -0.09 -16.81 -4.83
C ASN A 218 1.12 -17.28 -3.99
N ASN A 219 2.35 -17.07 -4.46
CA ASN A 219 3.57 -17.49 -3.75
C ASN A 219 4.02 -16.47 -2.70
N LEU A 220 3.46 -15.26 -2.72
CA LEU A 220 3.80 -14.20 -1.76
C LEU A 220 3.35 -14.58 -0.33
N ARG A 221 4.09 -14.09 0.66
CA ARG A 221 3.88 -14.39 2.08
C ARG A 221 3.27 -13.20 2.81
N LYS A 222 2.29 -13.46 3.68
CA LYS A 222 1.69 -12.42 4.52
C LYS A 222 2.72 -11.90 5.51
N VAL A 223 2.90 -10.58 5.52
CA VAL A 223 3.89 -9.91 6.38
C VAL A 223 3.28 -9.53 7.73
N LEU A 224 1.99 -9.17 7.75
CA LEU A 224 1.32 -8.63 8.93
C LEU A 224 0.38 -9.66 9.55
N SER A 225 0.45 -9.80 10.87
CA SER A 225 -0.60 -10.42 11.68
C SER A 225 -1.01 -9.54 12.86
N LEU A 226 -2.31 -9.51 13.17
CA LEU A 226 -2.88 -8.73 14.27
C LEU A 226 -3.30 -9.66 15.39
N TRP A 227 -2.88 -9.36 16.62
CA TRP A 227 -3.11 -10.17 17.80
C TRP A 227 -3.81 -9.36 18.89
N ALA A 228 -4.68 -10.04 19.65
CA ALA A 228 -5.37 -9.47 20.81
C ALA A 228 -5.14 -10.32 22.05
N GLU A 229 -5.05 -9.68 23.21
CA GLU A 229 -4.87 -10.32 24.51
C GLU A 229 -6.20 -10.38 25.29
N ARG A 230 -6.39 -11.47 26.01
CA ARG A 230 -7.60 -11.73 26.77
C ARG A 230 -7.69 -10.80 27.99
N LEU A 231 -8.78 -10.03 28.07
CA LEU A 231 -9.14 -9.19 29.21
C LEU A 231 -9.90 -9.95 30.28
N SER A 232 -10.84 -10.81 29.87
CA SER A 232 -11.65 -11.61 30.80
C SER A 232 -12.14 -12.89 30.17
N GLN A 233 -12.45 -13.88 30.99
CA GLN A 233 -13.08 -15.14 30.61
C GLN A 233 -14.29 -15.41 31.50
N ARG A 234 -15.30 -16.09 30.97
CA ARG A 234 -16.47 -16.57 31.73
C ARG A 234 -17.15 -17.71 31.01
N LYS A 235 -17.90 -18.52 31.77
CA LYS A 235 -18.81 -19.53 31.21
C LYS A 235 -20.19 -18.92 31.01
N LEU A 236 -20.66 -18.90 29.77
CA LEU A 236 -22.01 -18.49 29.41
C LEU A 236 -22.91 -19.72 29.41
N LYS A 237 -24.00 -19.69 30.20
CA LYS A 237 -24.98 -20.77 30.27
C LYS A 237 -25.93 -20.74 29.06
N LYS A 238 -26.49 -21.89 28.70
CA LYS A 238 -27.55 -21.97 27.68
C LYS A 238 -28.65 -20.92 27.97
N GLY A 239 -29.02 -20.15 26.96
CA GLY A 239 -30.03 -19.08 27.05
C GLY A 239 -29.49 -17.70 27.46
N GLN A 240 -28.25 -17.60 27.93
CA GLN A 240 -27.63 -16.29 28.20
C GLN A 240 -27.07 -15.66 26.93
N SER A 241 -26.95 -14.33 26.91
CA SER A 241 -26.49 -13.54 25.77
C SER A 241 -25.18 -12.80 26.04
N VAL A 242 -24.52 -12.33 24.98
CA VAL A 242 -23.29 -11.53 25.06
C VAL A 242 -23.31 -10.33 24.12
N GLY A 243 -22.72 -9.23 24.59
CA GLY A 243 -22.53 -7.99 23.82
C GLY A 243 -23.79 -7.12 23.71
N TYR A 244 -23.64 -5.98 23.05
CA TYR A 244 -24.72 -4.98 22.92
C TYR A 244 -25.97 -5.55 22.27
N GLY A 245 -27.11 -5.34 22.93
CA GLY A 245 -28.43 -5.80 22.48
C GLY A 245 -28.62 -7.32 22.54
N GLY A 246 -27.68 -8.07 23.14
CA GLY A 246 -27.81 -9.52 23.30
C GLY A 246 -27.99 -10.28 21.99
N VAL A 247 -27.38 -9.80 20.90
CA VAL A 247 -27.60 -10.36 19.54
C VAL A 247 -27.20 -11.83 19.48
N TYR A 248 -26.13 -12.21 20.16
CA TYR A 248 -25.77 -13.62 20.31
C TYR A 248 -26.40 -14.21 21.56
N ASN A 249 -27.06 -15.37 21.40
CA ASN A 249 -27.65 -16.16 22.46
C ASN A 249 -27.06 -17.56 22.46
N ALA A 250 -26.54 -18.00 23.61
CA ALA A 250 -25.89 -19.28 23.77
C ALA A 250 -26.89 -20.44 23.62
N GLN A 251 -26.64 -21.34 22.66
CA GLN A 251 -27.47 -22.53 22.44
C GLN A 251 -27.11 -23.70 23.36
N LYS A 252 -25.93 -23.62 23.99
CA LYS A 252 -25.39 -24.55 24.98
C LYS A 252 -24.50 -23.78 25.94
N ASP A 253 -24.15 -24.40 27.07
CA ASP A 253 -23.08 -23.90 27.92
C ASP A 253 -21.78 -23.77 27.10
N ILE A 254 -21.15 -22.60 27.14
CA ILE A 254 -19.97 -22.28 26.34
C ILE A 254 -19.00 -21.38 27.12
N ASP A 255 -17.71 -21.65 27.00
CA ASP A 255 -16.66 -20.78 27.56
C ASP A 255 -16.34 -19.67 26.56
N ILE A 256 -16.44 -18.43 27.03
CA ILE A 256 -16.21 -17.22 26.24
C ILE A 256 -15.11 -16.37 26.86
N ALA A 257 -14.43 -15.61 26.02
CA ALA A 257 -13.44 -14.63 26.43
C ALA A 257 -13.69 -13.29 25.73
N THR A 258 -13.26 -12.21 26.37
CA THR A 258 -13.24 -10.86 25.81
C THR A 258 -11.79 -10.43 25.62
N TYR A 259 -11.48 -9.88 24.46
CA TYR A 259 -10.13 -9.50 24.03
C TYR A 259 -10.01 -7.99 23.83
N ASP A 260 -8.83 -7.44 24.05
CA ASP A 260 -8.50 -6.00 24.09
C ASP A 260 -8.31 -5.34 22.71
N LEU A 261 -9.24 -5.60 21.81
CA LEU A 261 -9.24 -5.05 20.45
C LEU A 261 -10.67 -4.74 20.02
N GLY A 262 -10.91 -3.55 19.48
CA GLY A 262 -12.23 -3.17 19.00
C GLY A 262 -12.20 -2.29 17.76
N TYR A 263 -13.34 -1.69 17.43
CA TYR A 263 -13.43 -0.87 16.22
C TYR A 263 -12.67 0.46 16.32
N ALA A 264 -12.34 0.94 17.52
CA ALA A 264 -11.49 2.13 17.70
C ALA A 264 -10.00 1.84 17.43
N ASP A 265 -9.62 0.57 17.31
CA ASP A 265 -8.28 0.14 16.93
C ASP A 265 -8.10 -0.03 15.42
N GLY A 266 -9.12 0.30 14.64
CA GLY A 266 -9.09 0.24 13.17
C GLY A 266 -9.88 -0.91 12.55
N LEU A 267 -10.55 -1.74 13.36
CA LEU A 267 -11.43 -2.78 12.84
C LEU A 267 -12.79 -2.23 12.42
N PHE A 268 -13.42 -2.87 11.45
CA PHE A 268 -14.83 -2.64 11.18
C PHE A 268 -15.70 -3.23 12.29
N ARG A 269 -16.77 -2.53 12.66
CA ARG A 269 -17.66 -3.00 13.70
C ARG A 269 -18.46 -4.21 13.25
N TYR A 270 -18.08 -5.39 13.76
CA TYR A 270 -18.87 -6.60 13.60
C TYR A 270 -20.24 -6.47 14.31
N ASN A 271 -21.31 -6.74 13.57
CA ASN A 271 -22.69 -6.50 13.99
C ASN A 271 -23.33 -7.67 14.77
N GLY A 272 -22.64 -8.81 14.89
CA GLY A 272 -23.10 -10.01 15.60
C GLY A 272 -24.08 -10.91 14.85
N LYS A 273 -24.48 -10.58 13.62
CA LYS A 273 -25.49 -11.33 12.85
C LYS A 273 -24.87 -12.50 12.09
N ASP A 274 -23.96 -12.22 11.18
CA ASP A 274 -23.31 -13.24 10.34
C ASP A 274 -22.21 -13.96 11.12
N ILE A 275 -21.87 -15.18 10.74
CA ILE A 275 -20.79 -15.92 11.40
C ILE A 275 -19.45 -15.39 10.90
N PHE A 276 -18.72 -14.70 11.77
CA PHE A 276 -17.31 -14.37 11.55
C PHE A 276 -16.41 -15.25 12.41
N LEU A 277 -15.48 -15.96 11.76
CA LEU A 277 -14.51 -16.83 12.41
C LEU A 277 -13.14 -16.18 12.38
N LEU A 278 -12.46 -16.24 13.52
CA LEU A 278 -11.04 -15.91 13.63
C LEU A 278 -10.19 -16.97 12.89
N PRO A 279 -8.90 -16.68 12.60
CA PRO A 279 -7.97 -17.64 11.99
C PRO A 279 -7.95 -19.04 12.63
N ASN A 280 -8.07 -19.11 13.97
CA ASN A 280 -8.15 -20.36 14.73
C ASN A 280 -9.54 -21.04 14.69
N LYS A 281 -10.43 -20.57 13.81
CA LYS A 281 -11.81 -21.05 13.61
C LYS A 281 -12.76 -20.81 14.79
N LYS A 282 -12.38 -19.99 15.76
CA LYS A 282 -13.26 -19.56 16.85
C LYS A 282 -14.14 -18.40 16.42
N ARG A 283 -15.40 -18.43 16.82
CA ARG A 283 -16.41 -17.44 16.41
C ARG A 283 -16.36 -16.17 17.25
N ILE A 284 -16.42 -15.00 16.62
CA ILE A 284 -16.73 -13.75 17.32
C ILE A 284 -18.22 -13.72 17.70
N LEU A 285 -18.50 -13.44 18.97
CA LEU A 285 -19.81 -13.53 19.58
C LEU A 285 -20.33 -12.15 19.97
N GLY A 286 -21.58 -11.86 19.58
CA GLY A 286 -22.23 -10.57 19.85
C GLY A 286 -21.65 -9.42 19.02
N LYS A 287 -22.14 -8.20 19.28
CA LYS A 287 -21.61 -7.00 18.65
C LYS A 287 -20.23 -6.65 19.20
N MET A 288 -19.32 -6.24 18.33
CA MET A 288 -18.03 -5.67 18.73
C MET A 288 -18.21 -4.34 19.47
N SER A 289 -17.45 -4.15 20.54
CA SER A 289 -17.35 -2.91 21.33
C SER A 289 -16.24 -2.01 20.80
N MET A 290 -16.15 -0.79 21.35
CA MET A 290 -15.16 0.21 20.95
C MET A 290 -13.73 -0.30 21.09
N ASP A 291 -13.40 -0.90 22.24
CA ASP A 291 -12.05 -1.31 22.61
C ASP A 291 -11.95 -2.82 22.91
N SER A 292 -12.98 -3.60 22.56
CA SER A 292 -12.98 -5.04 22.82
C SER A 292 -13.95 -5.83 21.94
N PHE A 293 -13.68 -7.12 21.74
CA PHE A 293 -14.64 -8.08 21.19
C PHE A 293 -14.75 -9.33 22.07
N SER A 294 -15.89 -10.01 22.03
CA SER A 294 -16.07 -11.32 22.67
C SER A 294 -15.97 -12.43 21.63
N CYS A 295 -15.34 -13.55 21.97
CA CYS A 295 -15.35 -14.76 21.15
C CYS A 295 -15.39 -16.01 22.04
N GLU A 296 -15.53 -17.18 21.41
CA GLU A 296 -15.24 -18.45 22.10
C GLU A 296 -13.82 -18.42 22.68
N ASP A 297 -13.63 -18.89 23.91
CA ASP A 297 -12.34 -18.79 24.59
C ASP A 297 -11.22 -19.42 23.74
N SER A 298 -10.23 -18.61 23.41
CA SER A 298 -9.11 -18.91 22.53
C SER A 298 -7.77 -18.86 23.27
N GLY A 299 -7.79 -18.86 24.60
CA GLY A 299 -6.60 -18.74 25.43
C GLY A 299 -6.17 -17.29 25.66
N LYS A 300 -4.94 -17.11 26.15
CA LYS A 300 -4.44 -15.80 26.59
C LYS A 300 -4.30 -14.78 25.45
N VAL A 301 -3.88 -15.23 24.27
CA VAL A 301 -3.67 -14.39 23.08
C VAL A 301 -4.34 -15.07 21.90
N VAL A 302 -4.96 -14.28 21.02
CA VAL A 302 -5.63 -14.79 19.83
C VAL A 302 -5.24 -13.96 18.60
N CYS A 303 -4.95 -14.65 17.50
CA CYS A 303 -4.76 -14.00 16.20
C CYS A 303 -6.12 -13.56 15.66
N VAL A 304 -6.22 -12.31 15.25
CA VAL A 304 -7.44 -11.68 14.72
C VAL A 304 -7.36 -11.50 13.21
N ILE A 305 -6.19 -11.13 12.70
CA ILE A 305 -5.91 -11.06 11.27
C ILE A 305 -4.62 -11.83 11.01
N ASN A 306 -4.71 -12.87 10.17
CA ASN A 306 -3.55 -13.54 9.59
C ASN A 306 -3.46 -13.27 8.07
N ASP A 307 -4.61 -13.13 7.42
CA ASP A 307 -4.76 -12.62 6.06
C ASP A 307 -5.86 -11.56 6.06
N ALA A 308 -5.56 -10.33 5.63
CA ALA A 308 -6.54 -9.26 5.55
C ALA A 308 -7.68 -9.57 4.55
N ASN A 309 -7.47 -10.48 3.59
CA ASN A 309 -8.51 -10.91 2.65
C ASN A 309 -9.72 -11.53 3.35
N ASP A 310 -9.53 -12.25 4.46
CA ASP A 310 -10.62 -12.88 5.20
C ASP A 310 -11.61 -11.83 5.74
N MET A 311 -11.05 -10.77 6.33
CA MET A 311 -11.84 -9.66 6.86
C MET A 311 -12.42 -8.79 5.75
N ALA A 312 -11.63 -8.51 4.69
CA ALA A 312 -12.07 -7.76 3.53
C ALA A 312 -13.31 -8.41 2.87
N LYS A 313 -13.25 -9.73 2.65
CA LYS A 313 -14.38 -10.51 2.12
C LYS A 313 -15.61 -10.43 3.01
N PHE A 314 -15.43 -10.55 4.33
CA PHE A 314 -16.55 -10.49 5.27
C PHE A 314 -17.24 -9.11 5.27
N PHE A 315 -16.47 -8.03 5.21
CA PHE A 315 -17.00 -6.66 5.22
C PHE A 315 -17.29 -6.09 3.82
N ASN A 316 -17.19 -6.91 2.77
CA ASN A 316 -17.38 -6.51 1.38
C ASN A 316 -16.53 -5.28 0.98
N THR A 317 -15.23 -5.37 1.26
CA THR A 317 -14.21 -4.39 0.90
C THR A 317 -12.95 -5.10 0.38
N ILE A 318 -11.86 -4.36 0.23
CA ILE A 318 -10.54 -4.80 -0.20
C ILE A 318 -9.55 -4.82 0.98
N ASN A 319 -8.52 -5.65 0.87
CA ASN A 319 -7.45 -5.77 1.87
C ASN A 319 -6.75 -4.43 2.19
N TYR A 320 -6.61 -3.53 1.21
CA TYR A 320 -6.10 -2.17 1.42
C TYR A 320 -6.85 -1.46 2.55
N GLU A 321 -8.20 -1.48 2.53
CA GLU A 321 -9.01 -0.75 3.50
C GLU A 321 -8.89 -1.35 4.91
N ILE A 322 -8.75 -2.68 5.01
CA ILE A 322 -8.49 -3.35 6.30
C ILE A 322 -7.17 -2.88 6.89
N LEU A 323 -6.10 -2.89 6.09
CA LEU A 323 -4.73 -2.68 6.56
C LEU A 323 -4.45 -1.22 6.94
N VAL A 324 -4.87 -0.26 6.11
CA VAL A 324 -4.60 1.17 6.34
C VAL A 324 -5.39 1.74 7.53
N LYS A 325 -6.49 1.10 7.92
CA LYS A 325 -7.29 1.53 9.07
C LYS A 325 -6.69 1.10 10.41
N LEU A 326 -5.78 0.13 10.43
CA LEU A 326 -5.16 -0.35 11.66
C LEU A 326 -4.47 0.80 12.40
N SER A 327 -4.91 1.04 13.63
CA SER A 327 -4.51 2.18 14.44
C SER A 327 -2.98 2.31 14.54
N PRO A 328 -2.44 3.54 14.43
CA PRO A 328 -1.02 3.78 14.67
C PRO A 328 -0.62 3.51 16.14
N ARG A 329 -1.60 3.44 17.06
CA ARG A 329 -1.37 3.12 18.49
C ARG A 329 -1.08 1.64 18.72
N LEU A 330 -1.46 0.76 17.79
CA LEU A 330 -1.11 -0.67 17.87
C LEU A 330 0.40 -0.81 17.68
N LYS A 331 1.07 -1.35 18.70
CA LYS A 331 2.52 -1.59 18.64
C LYS A 331 2.81 -2.59 17.54
N ARG A 332 3.73 -2.23 16.64
CA ARG A 332 4.26 -3.10 15.60
C ARG A 332 5.59 -3.69 16.08
N ILE A 333 5.73 -5.00 15.98
CA ILE A 333 6.88 -5.75 16.46
C ILE A 333 7.41 -6.58 15.29
N VAL A 334 8.69 -6.42 14.97
CA VAL A 334 9.35 -7.26 13.96
C VAL A 334 9.65 -8.61 14.59
N VAL A 335 9.26 -9.69 13.91
CA VAL A 335 9.46 -11.08 14.32
C VAL A 335 10.20 -11.89 13.27
#